data_AF-A0A5C6SG37-F1
#
_entry.id   AF-A0A5C6SG37-F1
#
_cell.length_a   1.000
_cell.length_b   1.000
_cell.length_c   1.000
_cell.angle_alpha   90.00
_cell.angle_beta   90.00
_cell.angle_gamma   90.00
#
_symmetry.space_group_name_H-M   'P 1'
#
loop_
_entity.id
_entity.type
_entity.pdbx_description
1 polymer ?
#
loop_
_entity_poly.entity_id
_entity_poly.type
_entity_poly.pdbx_seq_one_letter_code
_entity_poly.pdbx_strand_id
1 'polypeptide(L)' 'IRLLRLLLHQDEHAPIQCQLFDCALENSGSSRLYEALSYVWGFGYNPESILINGCYLLIEENLFAALLYLRDWSVKRTL' A
#
# COMPACT_ATOMS: atom_id res chain seq x y z
N ILE A 1 10.09 6.30 11.19
CA ILE A 1 8.91 5.42 10.97
C ILE A 1 9.10 4.66 9.67
N ARG A 2 8.48 3.49 9.51
CA ARG A 2 8.46 2.79 8.22
C ARG A 2 7.19 3.16 7.46
N LEU A 3 7.34 3.50 6.20
CA LEU A 3 6.23 3.83 5.31
C LEU A 3 6.21 2.85 4.13
N LEU A 4 4.99 2.53 3.70
CA LEU A 4 4.74 1.73 2.52
C LEU A 4 4.33 2.69 1.39
N ARG A 5 5.11 2.74 0.31
CA ARG A 5 4.75 3.46 -0.91
C ARG A 5 4.20 2.47 -1.92
N LEU A 6 2.96 2.68 -2.32
CA LEU A 6 2.32 1.95 -3.41
C LEU A 6 2.89 2.45 -4.75
N LEU A 7 3.38 1.54 -5.59
CA LEU A 7 3.84 1.85 -6.93
C LEU A 7 2.69 1.70 -7.92
N LEU A 8 2.61 2.66 -8.81
CA LEU A 8 1.52 2.77 -9.77
C LEU A 8 1.97 2.11 -11.06
N HIS A 9 1.08 1.36 -11.67
CA HIS A 9 1.36 0.60 -12.88
C HIS A 9 0.31 0.92 -13.93
N GLN A 10 0.71 0.98 -15.20
CA GLN A 10 -0.21 1.30 -16.31
C GLN A 10 -1.20 0.17 -16.59
N ASP A 11 -0.76 -1.08 -16.37
CA ASP A 11 -1.62 -2.26 -16.44
C ASP A 11 -2.29 -2.52 -15.09
N GLU A 12 -3.63 -2.49 -15.08
CA GLU A 12 -4.47 -2.76 -13.91
C GLU A 12 -4.39 -4.22 -13.45
N HIS A 13 -4.01 -5.14 -14.35
CA HIS A 13 -3.82 -6.56 -14.02
C HIS A 13 -2.42 -6.87 -13.51
N ALA A 14 -1.50 -5.90 -13.53
CA ALA A 14 -0.17 -6.08 -12.97
C ALA A 14 -0.25 -6.36 -11.47
N PRO A 15 0.70 -7.15 -10.92
CA PRO A 15 0.76 -7.38 -9.48
C PRO A 15 0.92 -6.06 -8.72
N ILE A 16 0.37 -6.00 -7.51
CA ILE A 16 0.59 -4.85 -6.62
C ILE A 16 2.07 -4.79 -6.26
N GLN A 17 2.70 -3.65 -6.53
CA GLN A 17 4.08 -3.39 -6.18
C GLN A 17 4.16 -2.28 -5.14
N CYS A 18 4.98 -2.50 -4.12
CA CYS A 18 5.20 -1.55 -3.04
C CYS A 18 6.69 -1.39 -2.76
N GLN A 19 7.04 -0.23 -2.20
CA GLN A 19 8.33 0.04 -1.61
C GLN A 19 8.19 0.26 -0.12
N LEU A 20 8.94 -0.50 0.67
CA LEU A 20 9.05 -0.28 2.10
C LEU A 20 10.33 0.49 2.37
N PHE A 21 10.22 1.66 3.01
CA PHE A 21 11.36 2.52 3.31
C PHE A 21 11.23 3.18 4.67
N ASP A 22 12.37 3.53 5.25
CA ASP A 22 12.43 4.30 6.48
C ASP A 22 12.30 5.79 6.17
N CYS A 23 11.38 6.45 6.87
CA CYS A 23 11.18 7.89 6.81
C CYS A 23 11.55 8.49 8.17
N ALA A 24 12.50 9.43 8.15
CA ALA A 24 12.75 10.33 9.26
C ALA A 24 11.56 11.28 9.40
N LEU A 25 11.03 11.41 10.62
CA LEU A 25 10.10 12.47 10.99
C LEU A 25 10.95 13.70 11.29
N GLU A 26 11.41 14.40 10.24
CA GLU A 26 12.17 15.63 10.45
C GLU A 26 11.21 16.75 10.93
N ASN A 27 11.58 17.43 12.02
CA ASN A 27 10.83 18.58 12.57
C ASN A 27 10.81 19.81 11.64
N SER A 28 11.42 19.72 10.45
CA SER A 28 11.68 20.86 9.57
C SER A 28 10.60 21.01 8.51
N GLY A 29 9.40 21.48 8.89
CA GLY A 29 8.45 22.22 8.04
C GLY A 29 7.90 21.61 6.74
N SER A 30 8.50 20.54 6.21
CA SER A 30 8.04 19.79 5.06
C SER A 30 7.19 18.65 5.58
N SER A 31 5.89 18.89 5.71
CA SER A 31 4.91 17.86 6.02
C SER A 31 4.94 16.83 4.89
N ARG A 32 5.70 15.74 5.07
CA ARG A 32 5.52 14.56 4.22
C ARG A 32 4.13 14.02 4.53
N LEU A 33 3.19 14.29 3.62
CA LEU A 33 1.83 13.80 3.72
C LEU A 33 1.88 12.27 3.55
N TYR A 34 1.71 11.56 4.65
CA TYR A 34 1.40 10.15 4.66
C TYR A 34 -0.04 9.98 5.11
N GLU A 35 -0.71 8.98 4.56
CA GLU A 35 -2.06 8.60 4.95
C GLU A 35 -1.97 7.33 5.79
N ALA A 36 -2.73 7.28 6.87
CA ALA A 36 -2.87 6.07 7.66
C ALA A 36 -3.96 5.19 7.03
N LEU A 37 -3.61 3.95 6.70
CA LEU A 37 -4.58 2.94 6.28
C LEU A 37 -5.06 2.13 7.48
N SER A 38 -6.36 2.21 7.77
CA SER A 38 -7.02 1.34 8.75
C SER A 38 -7.90 0.33 8.02
N TYR A 39 -7.69 -0.95 8.27
CA TYR A 39 -8.46 -2.04 7.66
C TYR A 39 -8.77 -3.10 8.73
N VAL A 40 -9.82 -3.90 8.47
CA VAL A 40 -10.16 -5.04 9.31
C VAL A 40 -9.26 -6.21 8.94
N TRP A 41 -8.68 -6.91 9.91
CA TRP A 41 -7.90 -8.11 9.64
C TRP A 41 -8.77 -9.17 8.95
N GLY A 42 -8.27 -9.72 7.84
CA GLY A 42 -8.96 -10.74 7.08
C GLY A 42 -8.97 -12.09 7.80
N PHE A 43 -9.93 -12.94 7.47
CA PHE A 43 -9.88 -14.35 7.86
C PHE A 43 -9.03 -15.08 6.82
N GLY A 44 -7.84 -15.55 7.22
CA GLY A 44 -6.72 -15.90 6.35
C GLY A 44 -6.87 -17.16 5.49
N TYR A 45 -8.01 -17.37 4.84
CA TYR A 45 -8.21 -18.55 4.00
C TYR A 45 -7.59 -18.45 2.62
N ASN A 46 -7.39 -17.23 2.09
CA ASN A 46 -6.80 -17.01 0.77
C ASN A 46 -5.84 -15.82 0.82
N PRO A 47 -4.57 -16.02 1.22
CA PRO A 47 -3.60 -14.94 1.17
C PRO A 47 -3.25 -14.60 -0.28
N GLU A 48 -3.16 -13.30 -0.56
CA GLU A 48 -2.80 -12.76 -1.87
C GLU A 48 -1.34 -12.31 -1.88
N SER A 49 -0.69 -12.40 -3.04
CA SER A 49 0.72 -12.03 -3.18
C SER A 49 0.92 -10.60 -3.66
N ILE A 50 1.80 -9.86 -3.00
CA ILE A 50 2.27 -8.53 -3.43
C ILE A 50 3.79 -8.52 -3.52
N LEU A 51 4.34 -7.61 -4.34
CA LEU A 51 5.79 -7.44 -4.47
C LEU A 51 6.26 -6.25 -3.63
N ILE A 52 7.05 -6.50 -2.58
CA ILE A 52 7.65 -5.46 -1.75
C ILE A 52 9.16 -5.46 -1.95
N ASN A 53 9.72 -4.36 -2.44
CA ASN A 53 11.17 -4.23 -2.68
C ASN A 53 11.76 -5.40 -3.51
N GLY A 54 10.99 -5.95 -4.45
CA GLY A 54 11.41 -7.09 -5.29
C GLY A 54 11.18 -8.48 -4.69
N CYS A 55 10.64 -8.58 -3.47
CA CYS A 55 10.30 -9.84 -2.82
C CYS A 55 8.79 -10.04 -2.76
N TYR A 56 8.32 -11.27 -3.01
CA TYR A 56 6.91 -11.61 -2.84
C TYR A 56 6.56 -11.76 -1.35
N LEU A 57 5.48 -11.11 -0.94
CA LEU A 57 4.90 -11.22 0.40
C LEU A 57 3.43 -11.64 0.27
N LEU A 58 3.04 -12.62 1.09
CA LEU A 58 1.65 -13.01 1.26
C LEU A 58 0.97 -12.09 2.27
N ILE A 59 -0.17 -11.53 1.90
CA ILE A 59 -0.99 -10.66 2.75
C ILE A 59 -2.43 -11.13 2.77
N GLU A 60 -3.19 -10.73 3.79
CA GLU A 60 -4.61 -11.05 3.86
C GLU A 60 -5.42 -10.33 2.78
N GLU A 61 -6.53 -10.95 2.38
CA GLU A 61 -7.48 -10.45 1.37
C GLU A 61 -7.91 -9.00 1.62
N ASN A 62 -8.20 -8.63 2.87
CA ASN A 62 -8.65 -7.28 3.21
C ASN A 62 -7.57 -6.21 2.97
N LEU A 63 -6.31 -6.52 3.28
CA LEU A 63 -5.21 -5.60 2.99
C LEU A 63 -4.98 -5.53 1.48
N PHE A 64 -5.07 -6.66 0.77
CA PHE A 64 -4.93 -6.69 -0.68
C PHE A 64 -6.00 -5.85 -1.37
N ALA A 65 -7.27 -6.02 -0.99
CA ALA A 65 -8.38 -5.23 -1.50
C ALA A 65 -8.22 -3.73 -1.21
N ALA A 66 -7.78 -3.38 0.00
CA ALA A 66 -7.50 -1.99 0.35
C ALA A 66 -6.38 -1.39 -0.50
N LEU A 67 -5.29 -2.13 -0.74
CA LEU A 67 -4.19 -1.68 -1.61
C LEU A 67 -4.61 -1.57 -3.08
N LEU A 68 -5.45 -2.47 -3.58
CA LEU A 68 -6.04 -2.36 -4.92
C LEU A 68 -6.84 -1.07 -5.07
N TYR A 69 -7.71 -0.78 -4.10
CA TYR A 69 -8.52 0.43 -4.08
C TYR A 69 -7.66 1.71 -4.01
N LEU A 70 -6.56 1.69 -3.25
CA LEU A 70 -5.59 2.78 -3.20
C LEU A 70 -4.74 2.92 -4.47
N ARG A 71 -4.65 1.88 -5.29
CA ARG A 71 -3.93 1.94 -6.57
C ARG A 71 -4.74 2.62 -7.65
N ASP A 72 -6.06 2.39 -7.67
CA ASP A 72 -6.97 2.88 -8.70
C ASP A 72 -7.15 4.41 -8.62
N TRP A 73 -6.56 5.13 -9.58
CA TRP A 73 -6.63 6.60 -9.68
C TRP A 73 -7.99 7.13 -10.09
N SER A 74 -8.86 6.30 -10.67
CA SER A 74 -10.21 6.71 -11.07
C SER A 74 -11.13 6.92 -9.87
N VAL A 75 -10.76 6.33 -8.73
CA VAL A 75 -11.53 6.46 -7.50
C VAL A 75 -11.23 7.79 -6.82
N LYS A 76 -12.25 8.66 -6.78
CA LYS A 76 -12.19 9.91 -6.03
C LYS A 76 -12.03 9.61 -4.54
N ARG A 77 -10.89 10.01 -3.98
CA ARG A 77 -10.58 9.87 -2.55
C ARG A 77 -11.06 11.09 -1.79
N THR A 78 -11.72 10.86 -0.67
CA THR A 78 -12.02 11.89 0.33
C THR A 78 -10.97 11.77 1.42
N LEU A 79 -10.17 12.82 1.60
CA LEU A 79 -9.14 12.93 2.63
C LEU A 79 -9.71 13.56 3.91
#